data_AF-A0A7J8CC37-F1
#
_entry.id   AF-A0A7J8CC37-F1
#
_cell.length_a   1.000
_cell.length_b   1.000
_cell.length_c   1.000
_cell.angle_alpha   90.00
_cell.angle_beta   90.00
_cell.angle_gamma   90.00
#
_symmetry.space_group_name_H-M   'P 1'
#
loop_
_entity.id
_entity.type
_entity.pdbx_description
1 polymer ?
#
loop_
_entity_poly.entity_id
_entity_poly.type
_entity_poly.pdbx_seq_one_letter_code
_entity_poly.pdbx_strand_id
1 'polypeptide(L)'
;MAAAAGDGAVKPLQCAMKLANGAIELDTGNRPREAYTEYLRSIHYISQVLLEEVETTKEAGETVPLDTLKMLKLAEQCLERAQSTAAKLGKACLKTAMPVAAPVPSPTSRHRRVYSDEGGKLLPFLPPEIFQRLQVVESQNSKKELTPLEEASLQNQKLKAAYEARMARLDPSQALQKTSLTLSLQRQMMENLVIARAREETLQRKMEERRLRLQEAANSRCFLPGGSAVRSP
;
A
#
# COMPACT_ATOMS: atom_id res chain seq x y z
N MET A 1 -31.61 -43.88 -19.39
CA MET A 1 -30.38 -43.10 -19.14
C MET A 1 -30.63 -42.17 -17.97
N ALA A 2 -30.00 -42.42 -16.83
CA ALA A 2 -29.88 -41.48 -15.72
C ALA A 2 -28.53 -41.78 -15.06
N ALA A 3 -27.51 -41.00 -15.40
CA ALA A 3 -26.14 -41.22 -14.96
C ALA A 3 -25.93 -40.53 -13.61
N ALA A 4 -25.76 -41.39 -12.60
CA ALA A 4 -24.91 -41.26 -11.43
C ALA A 4 -24.84 -39.88 -10.74
N ALA A 5 -25.53 -39.81 -9.60
CA ALA A 5 -25.19 -38.91 -8.50
C ALA A 5 -23.68 -39.00 -8.21
N GLY A 6 -22.98 -37.87 -8.37
CA GLY A 6 -21.55 -37.75 -8.14
C GLY A 6 -21.23 -37.88 -6.66
N ASP A 7 -21.02 -39.13 -6.24
CA ASP A 7 -20.33 -39.47 -5.01
C ASP A 7 -18.86 -39.06 -5.17
N GLY A 8 -18.46 -38.04 -4.43
CA GLY A 8 -17.13 -37.44 -4.55
C GLY A 8 -17.01 -36.06 -3.90
N ALA A 9 -17.77 -35.79 -2.83
CA ALA A 9 -17.62 -34.60 -2.01
C ALA A 9 -16.31 -34.67 -1.21
N VAL A 10 -15.18 -34.60 -1.89
CA VAL A 10 -13.93 -34.18 -1.27
C VAL A 10 -14.20 -32.74 -0.82
N LYS A 11 -14.24 -32.51 0.49
CA LYS A 11 -14.52 -31.19 1.07
C LYS A 11 -13.66 -30.16 0.33
N PRO A 12 -14.20 -29.05 -0.19
CA PRO A 12 -13.45 -28.10 -1.02
C PRO A 12 -12.11 -27.68 -0.39
N LEU A 13 -12.10 -27.53 0.94
CA LEU A 13 -10.91 -27.33 1.76
C LEU A 13 -9.83 -28.41 1.58
N GLN A 14 -10.20 -29.68 1.53
CA GLN A 14 -9.27 -30.80 1.34
C GLN A 14 -8.66 -30.80 -0.08
N CYS A 15 -9.44 -30.43 -1.11
CA CYS A 15 -8.90 -30.23 -2.46
C CYS A 15 -7.90 -29.07 -2.48
N ALA A 16 -8.24 -27.94 -1.85
CA ALA A 16 -7.33 -26.80 -1.74
C ALA A 16 -6.03 -27.18 -1.02
N MET A 17 -6.10 -27.94 0.07
CA MET A 17 -4.92 -28.43 0.79
C MET A 17 -4.05 -29.34 -0.08
N LYS A 18 -4.63 -30.21 -0.89
CA LYS A 18 -3.87 -31.07 -1.83
C LYS A 18 -3.13 -30.24 -2.87
N LEU A 19 -3.78 -29.24 -3.46
CA LEU A 19 -3.14 -28.32 -4.42
C LEU A 19 -2.00 -27.53 -3.78
N ALA A 20 -2.22 -26.98 -2.58
CA ALA A 20 -1.20 -26.27 -1.83
C ALA A 20 0.00 -27.16 -1.48
N ASN A 21 -0.24 -28.40 -1.06
CA ASN A 21 0.83 -29.35 -0.75
C ASN A 21 1.66 -29.73 -2.00
N GLY A 22 1.02 -29.91 -3.16
CA GLY A 22 1.74 -30.13 -4.42
C GLY A 22 2.65 -28.94 -4.79
N ALA A 23 2.21 -27.70 -4.55
CA ALA A 23 3.05 -26.52 -4.74
C ALA A 23 4.24 -26.48 -3.78
N ILE A 24 4.04 -26.90 -2.52
CA ILE A 24 5.10 -27.01 -1.51
C ILE A 24 6.16 -28.04 -1.94
N GLU A 25 5.74 -29.22 -2.43
CA GLU A 25 6.65 -30.25 -2.93
C GLU A 25 7.53 -29.75 -4.09
N LEU A 26 6.98 -28.90 -4.96
CA LEU A 26 7.75 -28.28 -6.05
C LEU A 26 8.72 -27.20 -5.54
N ASP A 27 8.35 -26.44 -4.51
CA ASP A 27 9.25 -25.43 -3.90
C ASP A 27 10.40 -26.11 -3.14
N THR A 28 10.14 -27.23 -2.46
CA THR A 28 11.18 -28.04 -1.80
C THR A 28 12.05 -28.79 -2.83
N GLY A 29 11.47 -29.21 -3.96
CA GLY A 29 12.16 -29.81 -5.10
C GLY A 29 13.00 -28.83 -5.95
N ASN A 30 13.20 -27.58 -5.50
CA ASN A 30 13.98 -26.54 -6.18
C ASN A 30 13.49 -26.23 -7.61
N ARG A 31 12.19 -26.33 -7.87
CA ARG A 31 11.53 -25.91 -9.12
C ARG A 31 10.69 -24.65 -8.88
N PRO A 32 11.31 -23.49 -8.58
CA PRO A 32 10.59 -22.31 -8.09
C PRO A 32 9.60 -21.75 -9.12
N ARG A 33 9.86 -21.93 -10.43
CA ARG A 33 8.96 -21.42 -11.47
C ARG A 33 7.62 -22.15 -11.48
N GLU A 34 7.68 -23.47 -11.33
CA GLU A 34 6.49 -24.33 -11.31
C GLU A 34 5.76 -24.25 -9.98
N ALA A 35 6.51 -24.21 -8.88
CA ALA A 35 5.95 -23.96 -7.55
C ALA A 35 5.16 -22.66 -7.52
N TYR A 36 5.71 -21.58 -8.09
CA TYR A 36 5.02 -20.29 -8.18
C TYR A 36 3.70 -20.38 -8.96
N THR A 37 3.69 -21.07 -10.11
CA THR A 37 2.46 -21.26 -10.88
C THR A 37 1.42 -22.10 -10.15
N GLU A 38 1.84 -23.14 -9.43
CA GLU A 38 0.91 -23.97 -8.63
C GLU A 38 0.37 -23.23 -7.40
N TYR A 39 1.17 -22.37 -6.75
CA TYR A 39 0.65 -21.50 -5.69
C TYR A 39 -0.44 -20.55 -6.21
N LEU A 40 -0.24 -19.95 -7.39
CA LEU A 40 -1.27 -19.11 -8.01
C LEU A 40 -2.54 -19.89 -8.39
N ARG A 41 -2.40 -21.14 -8.88
CA ARG A 41 -3.55 -22.01 -9.15
C ARG A 41 -4.31 -22.38 -7.88
N SER A 42 -3.61 -22.66 -6.78
CA SER A 42 -4.22 -22.92 -5.47
C SER A 42 -5.02 -21.72 -4.98
N ILE A 43 -4.44 -20.51 -5.07
CA ILE A 43 -5.13 -19.26 -4.69
C ILE A 43 -6.36 -19.03 -5.57
N HIS A 44 -6.23 -19.19 -6.89
CA HIS A 44 -7.34 -19.04 -7.82
C HIS A 44 -8.50 -20.01 -7.50
N TYR A 45 -8.19 -21.28 -7.26
CA TYR A 45 -9.17 -22.28 -6.86
C TYR A 45 -9.88 -21.89 -5.55
N ILE A 46 -9.12 -21.48 -4.53
CA ILE A 46 -9.69 -21.05 -3.24
C ILE A 46 -10.63 -19.85 -3.44
N SER A 47 -10.21 -18.84 -4.22
CA SER A 47 -11.04 -17.68 -4.52
C SER A 47 -12.33 -18.06 -5.24
N GLN A 48 -12.26 -18.98 -6.20
CA GLN A 48 -13.44 -19.45 -6.94
C GLN A 48 -14.43 -20.17 -6.01
N VAL A 49 -13.96 -21.12 -5.21
CA VAL A 49 -14.81 -21.86 -4.27
C VAL A 49 -15.48 -20.92 -3.26
N LEU A 50 -14.74 -19.94 -2.72
CA LEU A 50 -15.29 -18.97 -1.78
C LEU A 50 -16.38 -18.10 -2.42
N LEU A 51 -16.26 -17.76 -3.71
CA LEU A 51 -17.29 -17.02 -4.44
C LEU A 51 -18.55 -17.88 -4.64
N GLU A 52 -18.39 -19.15 -5.02
CA GLU A 52 -19.49 -20.11 -5.14
C GLU A 52 -20.22 -20.32 -3.80
N GLU A 53 -19.50 -20.33 -2.68
CA GLU A 53 -20.07 -20.37 -1.31
C GLU A 53 -20.88 -19.10 -0.99
N VAL A 54 -20.41 -17.90 -1.36
CA VAL A 54 -21.16 -16.66 -1.16
C VAL A 54 -22.43 -16.62 -2.01
N GLU A 55 -22.39 -17.13 -3.24
CA GLU A 55 -23.55 -17.18 -4.13
C GLU A 55 -24.62 -18.17 -3.67
N THR A 56 -24.20 -19.29 -3.08
CA THR A 56 -25.07 -20.36 -2.56
C THR A 56 -25.61 -20.07 -1.15
N THR A 57 -24.95 -19.22 -0.36
CA THR A 57 -25.34 -18.84 1.02
C THR A 57 -26.35 -17.68 1.07
N LYS A 58 -26.96 -17.30 -0.07
CA LYS A 58 -27.88 -16.16 -0.20
C LYS A 58 -29.10 -16.15 0.75
N GLU A 59 -29.43 -17.25 1.44
CA GLU A 59 -30.66 -17.36 2.24
C GLU A 59 -30.48 -17.87 3.69
N ALA A 60 -29.25 -17.99 4.23
CA ALA A 60 -29.07 -18.51 5.59
C ALA A 60 -27.89 -17.88 6.35
N GLY A 61 -28.21 -17.00 7.30
CA GLY A 61 -27.42 -16.73 8.52
C GLY A 61 -26.04 -16.09 8.33
N GLU A 62 -25.89 -14.88 8.88
CA GLU A 62 -24.71 -13.98 8.85
C GLU A 62 -23.48 -14.49 9.62
N THR A 63 -23.06 -15.74 9.42
CA THR A 63 -21.83 -16.29 10.02
C THR A 63 -20.99 -16.99 8.98
N VAL A 64 -19.77 -16.47 8.77
CA VAL A 64 -18.76 -17.04 7.88
C VAL A 64 -18.38 -18.45 8.38
N PRO A 65 -18.57 -19.52 7.59
CA PRO A 65 -18.31 -20.89 8.06
C PRO A 65 -16.84 -21.10 8.44
N LEU A 66 -16.57 -21.93 9.44
CA LEU A 66 -15.19 -22.19 9.91
C LEU A 66 -14.26 -22.70 8.80
N ASP A 67 -14.79 -23.44 7.84
CA ASP A 67 -13.99 -23.98 6.74
C ASP A 67 -13.58 -22.90 5.73
N THR A 68 -14.39 -21.84 5.53
CA THR A 68 -14.02 -20.71 4.67
C THR A 68 -12.89 -19.90 5.31
N LEU A 69 -12.91 -19.72 6.63
CA LEU A 69 -11.80 -19.10 7.37
C LEU A 69 -10.50 -19.90 7.22
N LYS A 70 -10.56 -21.24 7.23
CA LYS A 70 -9.38 -22.08 6.98
C LYS A 70 -8.88 -21.96 5.54
N MET A 71 -9.79 -21.89 4.56
CA MET A 71 -9.41 -21.68 3.16
C MET A 71 -8.77 -20.29 2.94
N LEU A 72 -9.29 -19.25 3.57
CA LEU A 72 -8.69 -17.91 3.54
C LEU A 72 -7.28 -17.90 4.13
N LYS A 73 -7.07 -18.57 5.28
CA LYS A 73 -5.73 -18.75 5.85
C LYS A 73 -4.79 -19.55 4.94
N LEU A 74 -5.31 -20.56 4.26
CA LEU A 74 -4.51 -21.35 3.31
C LEU A 74 -4.10 -20.49 2.10
N ALA A 75 -4.98 -19.63 1.60
CA ALA A 75 -4.67 -18.70 0.52
C ALA A 75 -3.62 -17.67 0.94
N GLU A 76 -3.71 -17.14 2.16
CA GLU A 76 -2.71 -16.24 2.75
C GLU A 76 -1.32 -16.91 2.78
N GLN A 77 -1.24 -18.14 3.29
CA GLN A 77 0.01 -18.91 3.31
C GLN A 77 0.56 -19.19 1.90
N CYS A 78 -0.31 -19.54 0.94
CA CYS A 78 0.08 -19.72 -0.45
C CYS A 78 0.64 -18.42 -1.05
N LEU A 79 0.07 -17.27 -0.69
CA LEU A 79 0.50 -15.96 -1.18
C LEU A 79 1.87 -15.57 -0.60
N GLU A 80 2.09 -15.74 0.70
CA GLU A 80 3.40 -15.50 1.33
C GLU A 80 4.51 -16.35 0.69
N ARG A 81 4.21 -17.63 0.43
CA ARG A 81 5.13 -18.55 -0.23
C ARG A 81 5.37 -18.16 -1.68
N ALA A 82 4.32 -17.82 -2.43
CA ALA A 82 4.45 -17.33 -3.79
C ALA A 82 5.32 -16.08 -3.89
N GLN A 83 5.20 -15.13 -2.95
CA GLN A 83 6.07 -13.95 -2.88
C GLN A 83 7.53 -14.32 -2.61
N SER A 84 7.78 -15.24 -1.67
CA SER A 84 9.13 -15.75 -1.39
C SER A 84 9.73 -16.46 -2.61
N THR A 85 8.95 -17.31 -3.28
CA THR A 85 9.37 -18.01 -4.50
C THR A 85 9.60 -17.04 -5.66
N ALA A 86 8.78 -16.00 -5.81
CA ALA A 86 9.01 -14.94 -6.79
C ALA A 86 10.30 -14.15 -6.51
N ALA A 87 10.61 -13.87 -5.25
CA ALA A 87 11.87 -13.25 -4.86
C ALA A 87 13.08 -14.17 -5.16
N LYS A 88 12.95 -15.49 -4.96
CA LYS A 88 13.97 -16.48 -5.37
C LYS A 88 14.16 -16.49 -6.90
N LEU A 89 13.07 -16.43 -7.67
CA LEU A 89 13.11 -16.36 -9.15
C LEU A 89 13.77 -15.06 -9.64
N GLY A 90 13.44 -13.93 -9.03
CA GLY A 90 14.05 -12.63 -9.34
C GLY A 90 15.57 -12.63 -9.08
N LYS A 91 16.01 -13.27 -7.99
CA LYS A 91 17.44 -13.44 -7.67
C LYS A 91 18.16 -14.42 -8.60
N ALA A 92 17.49 -15.47 -9.08
CA ALA A 92 18.06 -16.43 -10.03
C ALA A 92 18.29 -15.80 -11.42
N CYS A 93 17.40 -14.91 -11.86
CA CYS A 93 17.57 -14.18 -13.13
C CYS A 93 18.83 -13.29 -13.14
N LEU A 94 19.18 -12.69 -11.99
CA LEU A 94 20.37 -11.84 -11.86
C LEU A 94 21.70 -12.63 -11.79
N LYS A 95 21.65 -13.95 -11.61
CA LYS A 95 22.85 -14.79 -11.39
C LYS A 95 23.30 -15.61 -12.61
N THR A 96 22.55 -15.57 -13.71
CA THR A 96 22.91 -16.25 -14.98
C THR A 96 23.39 -15.24 -16.03
N ALA A 97 24.31 -14.36 -15.65
CA ALA A 97 25.04 -13.53 -16.60
C ALA A 97 26.56 -13.61 -16.34
N MET A 98 27.26 -14.16 -17.36
CA MET A 98 28.71 -14.09 -17.70
C MET A 98 29.60 -15.27 -17.22
N PRO A 99 30.77 -15.58 -17.87
CA PRO A 99 31.62 -14.71 -18.73
C PRO A 99 32.35 -15.38 -19.94
N VAL A 100 32.97 -14.61 -20.87
CA VAL A 100 34.27 -14.94 -21.51
C VAL A 100 34.99 -13.68 -22.06
N ALA A 101 36.23 -13.50 -21.56
CA ALA A 101 37.47 -12.88 -22.09
C ALA A 101 37.55 -11.39 -22.54
N ALA A 102 38.45 -10.67 -21.85
CA ALA A 102 39.15 -9.45 -22.29
C ALA A 102 40.29 -9.79 -23.29
N PRO A 103 40.88 -8.82 -24.05
CA PRO A 103 41.85 -7.89 -23.48
C PRO A 103 41.80 -6.43 -24.03
N VAL A 104 42.31 -5.50 -23.21
CA VAL A 104 42.61 -4.07 -23.48
C VAL A 104 44.14 -3.97 -23.63
N PRO A 105 44.77 -3.18 -24.54
CA PRO A 105 44.88 -1.69 -24.46
C PRO A 105 44.93 -0.96 -25.82
N SER A 106 44.60 0.32 -25.98
CA SER A 106 45.26 1.55 -25.47
C SER A 106 44.59 2.80 -26.16
N PRO A 107 44.98 4.06 -25.85
CA PRO A 107 44.14 5.27 -25.96
C PRO A 107 44.35 6.09 -27.25
N THR A 108 43.70 7.27 -27.32
CA THR A 108 43.59 8.26 -28.42
C THR A 108 42.35 7.98 -29.29
N SER A 109 41.54 8.92 -29.78
CA SER A 109 41.75 10.33 -30.13
C SER A 109 40.38 11.03 -30.19
N ARG A 110 40.42 12.36 -30.16
CA ARG A 110 39.31 13.32 -30.08
C ARG A 110 38.30 13.24 -31.24
N HIS A 111 37.05 13.57 -30.91
CA HIS A 111 36.03 14.24 -31.73
C HIS A 111 35.83 13.78 -33.20
N ARG A 112 34.71 13.09 -33.47
CA ARG A 112 33.91 13.35 -34.69
C ARG A 112 32.47 12.87 -34.55
N ARG A 113 31.53 13.81 -34.68
CA ARG A 113 30.10 13.57 -34.92
C ARG A 113 29.91 12.65 -36.12
N VAL A 114 29.11 11.60 -35.99
CA VAL A 114 28.12 11.22 -37.01
C VAL A 114 26.96 10.46 -36.36
N TYR A 115 25.77 10.69 -36.91
CA TYR A 115 24.48 10.09 -36.61
C TYR A 115 24.51 8.55 -36.53
N SER A 116 23.79 7.99 -35.56
CA SER A 116 23.16 6.67 -35.68
C SER A 116 21.68 6.82 -35.33
N ASP A 117 20.87 6.75 -36.38
CA ASP A 117 19.46 6.42 -36.36
C ASP A 117 19.34 4.93 -36.00
N GLU A 118 18.86 4.62 -34.80
CA GLU A 118 18.26 3.32 -34.48
C GLU A 118 17.23 3.57 -33.35
N GLY A 119 15.95 3.49 -33.70
CA GLY A 119 14.82 3.72 -32.81
C GLY A 119 14.73 2.69 -31.68
N GLY A 120 14.74 3.18 -30.44
CA GLY A 120 14.55 2.36 -29.24
C GLY A 120 14.05 3.18 -28.04
N LYS A 121 12.74 3.50 -28.05
CA LYS A 121 11.85 3.92 -26.94
C LYS A 121 12.53 4.27 -25.59
N LEU A 122 13.18 5.43 -25.53
CA LEU A 122 13.32 6.20 -24.30
C LEU A 122 12.80 7.60 -24.62
N LEU A 123 11.89 8.09 -23.78
CA LEU A 123 11.29 9.41 -23.93
C LEU A 123 12.40 10.43 -24.24
N PRO A 124 12.27 11.23 -25.32
CA PRO A 124 13.25 12.26 -25.65
C PRO A 124 13.47 13.13 -24.41
N PHE A 125 14.73 13.40 -24.09
CA PHE A 125 15.13 14.24 -22.97
C PHE A 125 14.26 15.51 -22.98
N LEU A 126 13.36 15.59 -21.99
CA LEU A 126 12.37 16.66 -21.96
C LEU A 126 13.12 17.98 -21.73
N PRO A 127 12.79 19.07 -22.44
CA PRO A 127 13.39 20.38 -22.19
C PRO A 127 13.33 20.76 -20.69
N PRO A 128 14.32 21.48 -20.15
CA PRO A 128 14.36 21.89 -18.75
C PRO A 128 13.05 22.52 -18.25
N GLU A 129 12.34 23.20 -19.15
CA GLU A 129 11.05 23.85 -18.91
C GLU A 129 9.94 22.83 -18.58
N ILE A 130 10.01 21.61 -19.10
CA ILE A 130 9.04 20.53 -18.81
C ILE A 130 9.42 19.82 -17.51
N PHE A 131 10.70 19.60 -17.23
CA PHE A 131 11.16 19.10 -15.92
C PHE A 131 10.73 20.03 -14.79
N GLN A 132 10.86 21.35 -15.00
CA GLN A 132 10.42 22.33 -14.04
C GLN A 132 8.89 22.32 -13.87
N ARG A 133 8.11 22.15 -14.95
CA ARG A 133 6.65 22.00 -14.85
C ARG A 133 6.24 20.71 -14.14
N LEU A 134 6.93 19.60 -14.37
CA LEU A 134 6.64 18.32 -13.70
C LEU A 134 7.02 18.37 -12.23
N GLN A 135 8.17 18.96 -11.87
CA GLN A 135 8.52 19.24 -10.47
C GLN A 135 7.54 20.23 -9.83
N VAL A 136 7.09 21.27 -10.55
CA VAL A 136 6.09 22.22 -10.07
C VAL A 136 4.73 21.54 -9.88
N VAL A 137 4.34 20.60 -10.74
CA VAL A 137 3.10 19.81 -10.61
C VAL A 137 3.19 18.81 -9.46
N GLU A 138 4.35 18.19 -9.22
CA GLU A 138 4.58 17.36 -8.02
C GLU A 138 4.61 18.18 -6.74
N SER A 139 5.22 19.37 -6.75
CA SER A 139 5.24 20.29 -5.60
C SER A 139 3.95 21.12 -5.41
N GLN A 140 3.02 21.09 -6.38
CA GLN A 140 1.65 21.57 -6.23
C GLN A 140 0.78 20.53 -5.51
N ASN A 141 1.01 19.23 -5.73
CA ASN A 141 0.23 18.17 -5.07
C ASN A 141 0.59 17.98 -3.58
N SER A 142 1.80 18.39 -3.17
CA SER A 142 2.22 18.46 -1.77
C SER A 142 1.58 19.64 -1.02
N LYS A 143 0.84 20.52 -1.72
CA LYS A 143 0.02 21.59 -1.15
C LYS A 143 -1.45 21.19 -1.00
N LYS A 144 -1.78 19.89 -1.02
CA LYS A 144 -2.98 19.44 -0.31
C LYS A 144 -2.82 20.01 1.09
N GLU A 145 -3.66 20.98 1.47
CA GLU A 145 -3.65 21.57 2.81
C GLU A 145 -3.92 20.44 3.80
N LEU A 146 -2.85 19.81 4.26
CA LEU A 146 -2.90 18.75 5.23
C LEU A 146 -3.44 19.35 6.52
N THR A 147 -4.31 18.62 7.21
CA THR A 147 -4.73 19.07 8.54
C THR A 147 -3.48 19.19 9.41
N PRO A 148 -3.47 20.10 10.39
CA PRO A 148 -2.32 20.24 11.29
C PRO A 148 -1.89 18.91 11.93
N LEU A 149 -2.84 17.99 12.15
CA LEU A 149 -2.61 16.64 12.66
C LEU A 149 -1.91 15.73 11.64
N GLU A 150 -2.35 15.76 10.38
CA GLU A 150 -1.76 14.99 9.28
C GLU A 150 -0.32 15.44 9.00
N GLU A 151 -0.05 16.75 9.05
CA GLU A 151 1.29 17.31 8.91
C GLU A 151 2.24 16.80 10.01
N ALA A 152 1.79 16.82 11.27
CA ALA A 152 2.56 16.28 12.39
C ALA A 152 2.79 14.76 12.27
N SER A 153 1.83 14.01 11.71
CA SER A 153 2.00 12.57 11.45
C SER A 153 3.13 12.30 10.46
N LEU A 154 3.19 13.04 9.35
CA LEU A 154 4.29 12.93 8.38
C LEU A 154 5.64 13.29 8.99
N GLN A 155 5.68 14.37 9.77
CA GLN A 155 6.90 14.76 10.49
C GLN A 155 7.33 13.67 11.47
N ASN A 156 6.40 13.05 12.20
CA ASN A 156 6.68 11.95 13.12
C ASN A 156 7.16 10.69 12.41
N GLN A 157 6.62 10.36 11.23
CA GLN A 157 7.15 9.27 10.40
C GLN A 157 8.61 9.55 10.00
N LYS A 158 8.90 10.78 9.55
CA LYS A 158 10.28 11.18 9.20
C LYS A 158 11.22 11.10 10.40
N LEU A 159 10.78 11.55 11.58
CA LEU A 159 11.54 11.46 12.82
C LEU A 159 11.83 10.01 13.20
N LYS A 160 10.82 9.14 13.12
CA LYS A 160 10.97 7.71 13.38
C LYS A 160 11.96 7.06 12.42
N ALA A 161 11.86 7.33 11.13
CA ALA A 161 12.80 6.83 10.13
C ALA A 161 14.24 7.31 10.39
N ALA A 162 14.42 8.59 10.74
CA ALA A 162 15.72 9.14 11.10
C ALA A 162 16.29 8.50 12.39
N TYR A 163 15.44 8.24 13.38
CA TYR A 163 15.79 7.51 14.60
C TYR A 163 16.25 6.09 14.29
N GLU A 164 15.49 5.34 13.51
CA GLU A 164 15.82 3.96 13.12
C GLU A 164 17.18 3.90 12.41
N ALA A 165 17.43 4.83 11.48
CA ALA A 165 18.71 4.92 10.79
C ALA A 165 19.87 5.26 11.74
N ARG A 166 19.64 6.05 12.80
CA ARG A 166 20.66 6.33 13.84
C ARG A 166 20.86 5.12 14.75
N MET A 167 19.80 4.45 15.16
CA MET A 167 19.85 3.25 16.01
C MET A 167 20.58 2.10 15.33
N ALA A 168 20.42 1.93 14.01
CA ALA A 168 21.10 0.91 13.22
C ALA A 168 22.62 1.12 13.14
N ARG A 169 23.09 2.37 13.28
CA ARG A 169 24.51 2.73 13.27
C ARG A 169 25.16 2.70 14.64
N LEU A 170 24.38 2.55 15.71
CA LEU A 170 24.85 2.72 17.08
C LEU A 170 25.21 1.37 17.72
N ASP A 171 26.42 1.26 18.23
CA ASP A 171 26.92 -0.01 18.80
C ASP A 171 26.06 -0.48 19.98
N PRO A 172 25.84 -1.80 20.13
CA PRO A 172 25.16 -2.37 21.30
C PRO A 172 25.77 -2.00 22.65
N SER A 173 27.06 -1.66 22.70
CA SER A 173 27.76 -1.21 23.91
C SER A 173 27.35 0.18 24.39
N GLN A 174 26.77 1.02 23.52
CA GLN A 174 26.45 2.42 23.82
C GLN A 174 25.02 2.58 24.40
N ALA A 175 24.72 1.86 25.48
CA ALA A 175 23.37 1.76 26.05
C ALA A 175 22.78 3.12 26.47
N LEU A 176 23.56 4.00 27.11
CA LEU A 176 23.10 5.32 27.56
C LEU A 176 22.65 6.22 26.40
N GLN A 177 23.38 6.19 25.28
CA GLN A 177 23.03 6.95 24.08
C GLN A 177 21.75 6.42 23.42
N LYS A 178 21.55 5.09 23.40
CA LYS A 178 20.30 4.48 22.91
C LYS A 178 19.09 4.91 23.73
N THR A 179 19.21 4.90 25.05
CA THR A 179 18.14 5.34 25.95
C THR A 179 17.85 6.83 25.76
N SER A 180 18.88 7.68 25.74
CA SER A 180 18.74 9.13 25.52
C SER A 180 18.06 9.45 24.19
N LEU A 181 18.46 8.79 23.11
CA LEU A 181 17.89 9.00 21.78
C LEU A 181 16.43 8.54 21.72
N THR A 182 16.08 7.44 22.40
CA THR A 182 14.71 6.92 22.46
C THR A 182 13.78 7.87 23.19
N LEU A 183 14.19 8.37 24.36
CA LEU A 183 13.42 9.36 25.12
C LEU A 183 13.28 10.68 24.34
N SER A 184 14.35 11.10 23.65
CA SER A 184 14.33 12.30 22.81
C SER A 184 13.32 12.18 21.66
N LEU A 185 13.27 11.02 20.98
CA LEU A 185 12.27 10.76 19.95
C LEU A 185 10.85 10.84 20.52
N GLN A 186 10.59 10.15 21.64
CA GLN A 186 9.27 10.14 22.29
C GLN A 186 8.81 11.56 22.65
N ARG A 187 9.70 12.36 23.25
CA ARG A 187 9.43 13.76 23.59
C ARG A 187 9.05 14.56 22.34
N GLN A 188 9.84 14.45 21.26
CA GLN A 188 9.61 15.21 20.04
C GLN A 188 8.32 14.80 19.32
N MET A 189 8.01 13.50 19.27
CA MET A 189 6.76 13.01 18.71
C MET A 189 5.54 13.52 19.47
N MET A 190 5.61 13.50 20.80
CA MET A 190 4.54 14.00 21.66
C MET A 190 4.37 15.52 21.50
N GLU A 191 5.46 16.28 21.49
CA GLU A 191 5.46 17.73 21.29
C GLU A 191 4.78 18.10 19.97
N ASN A 192 5.12 17.42 18.87
CA ASN A 192 4.48 17.61 17.57
C ASN A 192 2.96 17.35 17.61
N LEU A 193 2.54 16.27 18.28
CA LEU A 193 1.12 15.93 18.39
C LEU A 193 0.33 16.95 19.21
N VAL A 194 0.89 17.43 20.33
CA VAL A 194 0.23 18.42 21.18
C VAL A 194 0.05 19.74 20.44
N ILE A 195 1.09 20.20 19.73
CA ILE A 195 1.02 21.43 18.94
C ILE A 195 -0.02 21.29 17.82
N ALA A 196 -0.03 20.16 17.12
CA ALA A 196 -0.98 19.91 16.05
C ALA A 196 -2.43 19.86 16.54
N ARG A 197 -2.71 19.14 17.63
CA ARG A 197 -4.04 19.10 18.23
C ARG A 197 -4.52 20.49 18.66
N ALA A 198 -3.67 21.28 19.30
CA ALA A 198 -4.03 22.65 19.69
C ALA A 198 -4.41 23.52 18.47
N ARG A 199 -3.68 23.37 17.36
CA ARG A 199 -3.99 24.06 16.09
C ARG A 199 -5.30 23.57 15.50
N GLU A 200 -5.53 22.26 15.49
CA GLU A 200 -6.76 21.67 14.98
C GLU A 200 -7.99 22.08 15.80
N GLU A 201 -7.94 22.01 17.12
CA GLU A 201 -9.01 22.48 18.01
C GLU A 201 -9.32 23.97 17.78
N THR A 202 -8.28 24.79 17.59
CA THR A 202 -8.45 26.22 17.29
C THR A 202 -9.18 26.43 15.95
N LEU A 203 -8.84 25.65 14.93
CA LEU A 203 -9.52 25.69 13.64
C LEU A 203 -10.97 25.19 13.75
N GLN A 204 -11.20 24.09 14.47
CA GLN A 204 -12.52 23.53 14.70
C GLN A 204 -13.45 24.52 15.39
N ARG A 205 -13.01 25.15 16.49
CA ARG A 205 -13.80 26.19 17.19
C ARG A 205 -14.17 27.35 16.26
N LYS A 206 -13.25 27.80 15.40
CA LYS A 206 -13.54 28.87 14.42
C LYS A 206 -14.58 28.44 13.38
N MET A 207 -14.53 27.18 12.94
CA MET A 207 -15.49 26.65 11.98
C MET A 207 -16.88 26.50 12.61
N GLU A 208 -16.96 26.02 13.85
CA GLU A 208 -18.20 25.89 14.61
C GLU A 208 -18.82 27.24 14.93
N GLU A 209 -18.03 28.23 15.36
CA GLU A 209 -18.50 29.59 15.64
C GLU A 209 -19.10 30.24 14.37
N ARG A 210 -18.42 30.08 13.22
CA ARG A 210 -18.94 30.56 11.93
C ARG A 210 -20.25 29.86 11.57
N ARG A 211 -20.33 28.55 11.77
CA ARG A 211 -21.55 27.76 11.51
C ARG A 211 -22.71 28.23 12.37
N LEU A 212 -22.47 28.45 13.67
CA LEU A 212 -23.47 28.95 14.61
C LEU A 212 -23.96 30.34 14.22
N ARG A 213 -23.07 31.28 13.90
CA ARG A 213 -23.47 32.62 13.45
C ARG A 213 -24.32 32.61 12.19
N LEU A 214 -23.96 31.77 11.22
CA LEU A 214 -24.77 31.60 10.00
C LEU A 214 -26.14 31.02 10.32
N GLN A 215 -26.20 30.04 11.22
CA GLN A 215 -27.45 29.45 11.68
C GLN A 215 -28.33 30.43 12.45
N GLU A 216 -27.75 31.24 13.34
CA GLU A 216 -28.44 32.32 14.05
C GLU A 216 -29.00 33.35 13.07
N ALA A 217 -28.20 33.81 12.10
CA ALA A 217 -28.68 34.75 11.08
C ALA A 217 -29.80 34.17 10.20
N ALA A 218 -29.74 32.88 9.87
CA ALA A 218 -30.80 32.18 9.16
C ALA A 218 -32.07 32.07 10.03
N ASN A 219 -31.93 31.67 11.29
CA ASN A 219 -33.03 31.57 12.24
C ASN A 219 -33.67 32.94 12.51
N SER A 220 -32.88 34.00 12.68
CA SER A 220 -33.37 35.37 12.85
C SER A 220 -34.13 35.87 11.62
N ARG A 221 -33.73 35.48 10.41
CA ARG A 221 -34.49 35.79 9.18
C ARG A 221 -35.82 35.04 9.09
N CYS A 222 -35.87 33.79 9.53
CA CYS A 222 -37.11 32.99 9.58
C CYS A 222 -38.05 33.44 10.71
N PHE A 223 -37.52 34.04 11.78
CA PHE A 223 -38.27 34.54 12.93
C PHE A 223 -38.68 36.02 12.84
N LEU A 224 -38.40 36.71 11.73
CA LEU A 224 -39.03 38.01 11.48
C LEU A 224 -40.55 37.79 11.41
N PRO A 225 -41.35 38.36 12.33
CA PRO A 225 -42.79 38.18 12.31
C PRO A 225 -43.31 38.84 11.03
N GLY A 226 -44.04 38.08 10.22
CA GLY A 226 -44.77 38.61 9.07
C GLY A 226 -45.69 39.73 9.53
N GLY A 227 -45.25 40.97 9.32
CA GLY A 227 -46.05 42.16 9.52
C GLY A 227 -47.07 42.31 8.39
N SER A 228 -48.34 42.35 8.79
CA SER A 228 -49.50 42.92 8.09
C SER A 228 -50.06 42.17 6.87
N ALA A 229 -51.18 41.47 7.08
CA ALA A 229 -52.35 41.52 6.20
C ALA A 229 -53.55 40.82 6.85
N VAL A 230 -54.31 41.51 7.71
CA VAL A 230 -55.76 41.22 7.85
C VAL A 230 -56.52 42.53 7.83
N ARG A 231 -57.45 42.54 6.90
CA ARG A 231 -58.34 43.59 6.40
C ARG A 231 -59.58 43.69 7.30
N SER A 232 -60.25 44.86 7.25
CA SER A 232 -61.70 45.05 7.47
C SER A 232 -62.19 45.19 8.94
N PRO A 233 -63.36 45.81 9.21
CA PRO A 233 -64.53 46.06 8.34
C PRO A 233 -64.51 47.39 7.58
#